data_AF-A0A3S9A2N7-F1
#
_entry.id   AF-A0A3S9A2N7-F1
#
_cell.length_a   1.000
_cell.length_b   1.000
_cell.length_c   1.000
_cell.angle_alpha   90.00
_cell.angle_beta   90.00
_cell.angle_gamma   90.00
#
_symmetry.space_group_name_H-M   'P 1'
#
loop_
_entity.id
_entity.type
_entity.pdbx_description
1 polymer ?
#
loop_
_entity_poly.entity_id
_entity_poly.type
_entity_poly.pdbx_seq_one_letter_code
_entity_poly.pdbx_strand_id
1 'polypeptide(L)'
;MKYMEHLRSNNGIFQENIENTLEKHQAQPVGSGYIDIISDPMLVESLITELTTIGIAIYGVSWWCFCSDENRERHGCPHGMGGPKSVYREGWYSEMGLEYESFDIPLNVYDKFELSSVTVEDVSTLNDSIRNYIQEFSHDKRYDKCFNPALWLHVPREWKRIKYMKH
;
A
#
# COMPACT_ATOMS: atom_id res chain seq x y z
N MET A 1 -7.70 -13.55 20.70
CA MET A 1 -7.68 -12.07 20.73
C MET A 1 -8.18 -11.59 19.38
N LYS A 2 -8.99 -10.52 19.30
CA LYS A 2 -9.40 -9.98 18.00
C LYS A 2 -8.20 -9.38 17.27
N TYR A 3 -8.27 -9.32 15.95
CA TYR A 3 -7.17 -8.79 15.12
C TYR A 3 -6.76 -7.37 15.56
N MET A 4 -7.72 -6.44 15.60
CA MET A 4 -7.44 -5.05 15.99
C MET A 4 -6.96 -4.91 17.44
N GLU A 5 -7.49 -5.71 18.37
CA GLU A 5 -7.02 -5.73 19.77
C GLU A 5 -5.58 -6.23 19.86
N HIS A 6 -5.21 -7.21 19.05
CA HIS A 6 -3.86 -7.75 18.99
C HIS A 6 -2.85 -6.72 18.49
N LEU A 7 -3.19 -6.01 17.42
CA LEU A 7 -2.38 -4.91 16.91
C LEU A 7 -2.22 -3.81 17.97
N ARG A 8 -3.32 -3.33 18.57
CA ARG A 8 -3.30 -2.29 19.61
C ARG A 8 -2.42 -2.67 20.81
N SER A 9 -2.52 -3.91 21.27
CA SER A 9 -1.78 -4.41 22.43
C SER A 9 -0.27 -4.50 22.18
N ASN A 10 0.16 -4.54 20.91
CA ASN A 10 1.55 -4.69 20.49
C ASN A 10 1.99 -3.57 19.53
N ASN A 11 1.42 -2.38 19.67
CA ASN A 11 1.51 -1.32 18.67
C ASN A 11 2.95 -0.90 18.29
N GLY A 12 3.88 -0.88 19.25
CA GLY A 12 5.26 -0.47 19.01
C GLY A 12 5.98 -1.46 18.12
N ILE A 13 5.81 -2.75 18.40
CA ILE A 13 6.42 -3.85 17.64
C ILE A 13 5.88 -3.86 16.22
N PHE A 14 4.55 -3.79 16.05
CA PHE A 14 3.95 -3.81 14.72
C PHE A 14 4.31 -2.57 13.89
N GLN A 15 4.24 -1.37 14.47
CA GLN A 15 4.61 -0.16 13.73
C GLN A 15 6.10 -0.16 13.36
N GLU A 16 6.99 -0.61 14.25
CA GLU A 16 8.41 -0.74 13.92
C GLU A 16 8.66 -1.76 12.80
N ASN A 17 8.03 -2.93 12.86
CA ASN A 17 8.12 -3.94 11.82
C ASN A 17 7.59 -3.41 10.48
N ILE A 18 6.42 -2.75 10.47
CA ILE A 18 5.88 -2.12 9.26
C ILE A 18 6.88 -1.11 8.72
N GLU A 19 7.33 -0.14 9.51
CA GLU A 19 8.24 0.91 9.04
C GLU A 19 9.59 0.36 8.52
N ASN A 20 10.09 -0.73 9.10
CA ASN A 20 11.30 -1.39 8.62
C ASN A 20 11.05 -2.13 7.29
N THR A 21 9.91 -2.80 7.17
CA THR A 21 9.47 -3.45 5.92
C THR A 21 9.26 -2.44 4.80
N LEU A 22 8.65 -1.28 5.09
CA LEU A 22 8.45 -0.21 4.12
C LEU A 22 9.77 0.37 3.62
N GLU A 23 10.71 0.65 4.53
CA GLU A 23 12.02 1.19 4.19
C GLU A 23 12.84 0.19 3.35
N LYS A 24 12.85 -1.08 3.75
CA LYS A 24 13.51 -2.17 3.02
C LYS A 24 13.02 -2.29 1.58
N HIS A 25 11.72 -2.11 1.37
CA HIS A 25 11.07 -2.21 0.06
C HIS A 25 10.90 -0.89 -0.67
N GLN A 26 11.50 0.19 -0.16
CA GLN A 26 11.41 1.53 -0.76
C GLN A 26 9.96 1.98 -0.99
N ALA A 27 9.07 1.58 -0.09
CA ALA A 27 7.67 1.94 -0.14
C ALA A 27 7.45 3.26 0.61
N GLN A 28 6.73 4.19 -0.01
CA GLN A 28 6.55 5.56 0.48
C GLN A 28 5.09 5.80 0.87
N PRO A 29 4.77 5.91 2.16
CA PRO A 29 3.46 6.34 2.61
C PRO A 29 3.20 7.82 2.26
N VAL A 30 1.96 8.10 1.86
CA VAL A 30 1.45 9.48 1.75
C VAL A 30 0.82 9.89 3.09
N GLY A 31 1.25 11.05 3.62
CA GLY A 31 0.74 11.57 4.90
C GLY A 31 1.24 10.80 6.13
N SER A 32 0.46 10.87 7.21
CA SER A 32 0.87 10.36 8.54
C SER A 32 0.32 8.98 8.89
N GLY A 33 -0.52 8.40 8.05
CA GLY A 33 -1.16 7.09 8.28
C GLY A 33 -0.48 5.95 7.52
N TYR A 34 -1.10 4.78 7.55
CA TYR A 34 -0.68 3.58 6.80
C TYR A 34 -1.60 3.31 5.60
N ILE A 35 -1.93 4.38 4.88
CA ILE A 35 -2.69 4.35 3.63
C ILE A 35 -1.86 5.01 2.53
N ASP A 36 -2.23 4.77 1.28
CA ASP A 36 -1.51 5.23 0.09
C ASP A 36 0.00 4.99 0.22
N ILE A 37 0.38 3.75 0.52
CA ILE A 37 1.77 3.33 0.61
C ILE A 37 2.27 2.98 -0.78
N ILE A 38 2.79 3.98 -1.49
CA ILE A 38 3.23 3.87 -2.88
C ILE A 38 4.46 2.96 -2.96
N SER A 39 4.37 1.91 -3.77
CA SER A 39 5.46 0.96 -4.00
C SER A 39 5.89 0.95 -5.47
N ASP A 40 7.16 0.62 -5.71
CA ASP A 40 7.59 0.26 -7.05
C ASP A 40 6.92 -1.07 -7.48
N PRO A 41 6.42 -1.20 -8.72
CA PRO A 41 5.84 -2.46 -9.22
C PRO A 41 6.79 -3.66 -9.14
N MET A 42 8.11 -3.45 -9.22
CA MET A 42 9.10 -4.51 -9.09
C MET A 42 9.30 -4.99 -7.65
N LEU A 43 8.90 -4.19 -6.65
CA LEU A 43 9.12 -4.46 -5.22
C LEU A 43 7.81 -4.78 -4.46
N VAL A 44 6.65 -4.50 -5.06
CA VAL A 44 5.35 -4.64 -4.38
C VAL A 44 5.07 -6.09 -3.96
N GLU A 45 5.50 -7.07 -4.75
CA GLU A 45 5.29 -8.49 -4.44
C GLU A 45 6.01 -8.94 -3.17
N SER A 46 7.29 -8.56 -3.04
CA SER A 46 8.08 -8.88 -1.85
C SER A 46 7.62 -8.06 -0.64
N LEU A 47 7.16 -6.82 -0.86
CA LEU A 47 6.53 -6.00 0.18
C LEU A 47 5.28 -6.68 0.75
N ILE A 48 4.34 -7.09 -0.11
CA ILE A 48 3.11 -7.80 0.30
C ILE A 48 3.48 -9.07 1.07
N THR A 49 4.45 -9.83 0.56
CA THR A 49 4.91 -11.08 1.21
C THR A 49 5.43 -10.84 2.63
N GLU A 50 6.24 -9.79 2.83
CA GLU A 50 6.78 -9.47 4.16
C GLU A 50 5.70 -8.93 5.10
N LEU A 51 4.79 -8.08 4.62
CA LEU A 51 3.62 -7.62 5.37
C LEU A 51 2.73 -8.78 5.82
N THR A 52 2.45 -9.74 4.93
CA THR A 52 1.74 -10.98 5.27
C THR A 52 2.47 -11.77 6.35
N THR A 53 3.80 -11.91 6.23
CA THR A 53 4.62 -12.67 7.19
C THR A 53 4.57 -12.07 8.59
N ILE A 54 4.54 -10.73 8.70
CA ILE A 54 4.38 -10.05 9.98
C ILE A 54 2.91 -9.91 10.42
N GLY A 55 1.97 -10.54 9.70
CA GLY A 55 0.55 -10.60 10.08
C GLY A 55 -0.24 -9.33 9.82
N ILE A 56 0.17 -8.50 8.86
CA ILE A 56 -0.52 -7.26 8.49
C ILE A 56 -1.38 -7.48 7.25
N ALA A 57 -2.68 -7.28 7.42
CA ALA A 57 -3.64 -7.30 6.33
C ALA A 57 -3.60 -6.00 5.51
N ILE A 58 -3.87 -6.11 4.21
CA ILE A 58 -4.03 -5.01 3.27
C ILE A 58 -5.50 -5.01 2.82
N TYR A 59 -6.21 -3.90 2.98
CA TYR A 59 -7.64 -3.82 2.67
C TYR A 59 -7.94 -3.12 1.35
N GLY A 60 -6.93 -2.51 0.72
CA GLY A 60 -7.14 -1.87 -0.57
C GLY A 60 -5.85 -1.45 -1.25
N VAL A 61 -6.01 -1.04 -2.51
CA VAL A 61 -4.95 -0.51 -3.36
C VAL A 61 -5.50 0.57 -4.27
N SER A 62 -4.76 1.69 -4.33
CA SER A 62 -4.94 2.77 -5.29
C SER A 62 -3.76 2.80 -6.27
N TRP A 63 -3.84 3.59 -7.34
CA TRP A 63 -2.79 3.72 -8.34
C TRP A 63 -2.24 5.14 -8.39
N TRP A 64 -0.93 5.24 -8.62
CA TRP A 64 -0.19 6.49 -8.68
C TRP A 64 0.73 6.48 -9.89
N CYS A 65 0.89 7.61 -10.56
CA CYS A 65 1.87 7.76 -11.64
C CYS A 65 3.19 8.30 -11.09
N PHE A 66 4.29 7.59 -11.33
CA PHE A 66 5.63 8.10 -11.05
C PHE A 66 6.10 9.01 -12.18
N CYS A 67 6.18 10.31 -11.88
CA CYS A 67 6.49 11.39 -12.80
C CYS A 67 7.97 11.77 -12.69
N SER A 68 8.79 11.20 -13.58
CA SER A 68 10.16 11.62 -13.86
C SER A 68 10.24 12.25 -15.26
N ASP A 69 11.36 12.91 -15.58
CA ASP A 69 11.57 13.42 -16.94
C ASP A 69 11.55 12.29 -17.98
N GLU A 70 12.16 11.14 -17.66
CA GLU A 70 12.12 9.93 -18.49
C GLU A 70 10.70 9.42 -18.72
N ASN A 71 9.88 9.37 -17.67
CA ASN A 71 8.49 8.92 -17.80
C ASN A 71 7.61 9.94 -18.50
N ARG A 72 7.90 11.25 -18.38
CA ARG A 72 7.23 12.28 -19.18
C ARG A 72 7.50 12.07 -20.67
N GLU A 73 8.75 11.81 -21.06
CA GLU A 73 9.13 11.60 -22.46
C GLU A 73 8.56 10.30 -23.04
N ARG A 74 8.56 9.21 -22.26
CA ARG A 74 8.15 7.88 -22.74
C ARG A 74 6.65 7.63 -22.64
N HIS A 75 6.02 8.14 -21.60
CA HIS A 75 4.66 7.77 -21.20
C HIS A 75 3.71 8.96 -21.20
N GLY A 76 4.20 10.20 -21.35
CA GLY A 76 3.34 11.38 -21.34
C GLY A 76 2.88 11.81 -19.94
N CYS A 77 3.63 11.43 -18.90
CA CYS A 77 3.35 11.83 -17.52
C CYS A 77 3.32 13.37 -17.34
N PRO A 78 2.54 13.91 -16.39
CA PRO A 78 1.73 13.21 -15.39
C PRO A 78 0.38 12.74 -15.93
N HIS A 79 -0.10 11.60 -15.40
CA HIS A 79 -1.43 11.07 -15.69
C HIS A 79 -2.50 11.43 -14.63
N GLY A 80 -2.11 12.12 -13.56
CA GLY A 80 -2.96 12.32 -12.38
C GLY A 80 -3.03 13.77 -11.88
N MET A 81 -3.42 13.93 -10.61
CA MET A 81 -3.79 15.23 -10.02
C MET A 81 -2.73 15.90 -9.12
N GLY A 82 -1.49 15.38 -9.06
CA GLY A 82 -0.49 15.87 -8.11
C GLY A 82 -0.16 14.88 -6.99
N GLY A 83 0.89 15.15 -6.22
CA GLY A 83 1.29 14.31 -5.09
C GLY A 83 2.70 14.60 -4.59
N PRO A 84 3.24 13.76 -3.68
CA PRO A 84 4.51 14.03 -3.03
C PRO A 84 5.72 13.79 -3.94
N LYS A 85 6.84 14.47 -3.66
CA LYS A 85 8.14 14.09 -4.21
C LYS A 85 8.50 12.67 -3.75
N SER A 86 9.09 11.86 -4.62
CA SER A 86 9.64 10.56 -4.21
C SER A 86 10.86 10.76 -3.31
N VAL A 87 10.95 9.98 -2.24
CA VAL A 87 12.11 9.99 -1.33
C VAL A 87 13.20 8.99 -1.75
N TYR A 88 12.87 8.06 -2.66
CA TYR A 88 13.77 7.00 -3.09
C TYR A 88 14.31 7.18 -4.52
N ARG A 89 13.64 7.99 -5.35
CA ARG A 89 14.03 8.25 -6.75
C ARG A 89 13.80 9.71 -7.13
N GLU A 90 14.51 10.20 -8.15
CA GLU A 90 14.29 11.56 -8.65
C GLU A 90 12.98 11.62 -9.45
N GLY A 91 12.05 12.44 -8.98
CA GLY A 91 10.71 12.57 -9.53
C GLY A 91 9.66 12.80 -8.43
N TRP A 92 8.40 12.81 -8.82
CA TRP A 92 7.26 12.96 -7.92
C TRP A 92 6.15 11.99 -8.29
N TYR A 93 5.22 11.75 -7.38
CA TYR A 93 4.06 10.90 -7.62
C TYR A 93 2.82 11.72 -7.90
N SER A 94 1.99 11.26 -8.81
CA SER A 94 0.70 11.87 -9.12
C SER A 94 -0.42 10.89 -8.86
N GLU A 95 -1.39 11.25 -8.02
CA GLU A 95 -2.55 10.41 -7.73
C GLU A 95 -3.38 10.22 -9.00
N MET A 96 -3.70 8.97 -9.36
CA MET A 96 -4.55 8.68 -10.51
C MET A 96 -6.01 8.98 -10.15
N GLY A 97 -6.77 9.52 -11.10
CA GLY A 97 -8.19 9.85 -10.88
C GLY A 97 -9.10 8.62 -10.76
N LEU A 98 -10.37 8.84 -10.40
CA LEU A 98 -11.41 7.81 -10.22
C LEU A 98 -11.69 6.94 -11.46
N GLU A 99 -11.21 7.36 -12.64
CA GLU A 99 -11.26 6.58 -13.88
C GLU A 99 -10.32 5.37 -13.87
N TYR A 100 -9.36 5.36 -12.95
CA TYR A 100 -8.53 4.22 -12.63
C TYR A 100 -9.18 3.46 -11.48
N GLU A 101 -9.31 2.15 -11.69
CA GLU A 101 -9.94 1.26 -10.72
C GLU A 101 -9.06 1.21 -9.47
N SER A 102 -9.61 1.57 -8.31
CA SER A 102 -9.06 1.14 -7.03
C SER A 102 -9.69 -0.19 -6.67
N PHE A 103 -9.01 -0.97 -5.84
CA PHE A 103 -9.59 -2.17 -5.26
C PHE A 103 -9.69 -2.00 -3.77
N ASP A 104 -10.90 -2.20 -3.25
CA ASP A 104 -11.19 -2.32 -1.83
C ASP A 104 -11.78 -3.70 -1.58
N ILE A 105 -11.42 -4.29 -0.44
CA ILE A 105 -11.97 -5.58 -0.04
C ILE A 105 -13.48 -5.45 0.25
N PRO A 106 -14.27 -6.51 0.04
CA PRO A 106 -15.70 -6.49 0.37
C PRO A 106 -15.98 -6.15 1.84
N LEU A 107 -17.06 -5.42 2.12
CA LEU A 107 -17.41 -4.94 3.46
C LEU A 107 -17.48 -6.06 4.51
N ASN A 108 -18.01 -7.23 4.17
CA ASN A 108 -18.07 -8.37 5.08
C ASN A 108 -16.68 -8.92 5.45
N VAL A 109 -15.70 -8.80 4.55
CA VAL A 109 -14.30 -9.16 4.82
C VAL A 109 -13.67 -8.09 5.71
N TYR A 110 -13.92 -6.81 5.42
CA TYR A 110 -13.48 -5.71 6.27
C TYR A 110 -14.00 -5.87 7.72
N ASP A 111 -15.30 -6.10 7.88
CA ASP A 111 -15.94 -6.29 9.18
C ASP A 111 -15.39 -7.50 9.95
N LYS A 112 -14.98 -8.56 9.25
CA LYS A 112 -14.33 -9.72 9.89
C LYS A 112 -13.04 -9.31 10.58
N PHE A 113 -12.19 -8.51 9.93
CA PHE A 113 -10.94 -8.06 10.52
C PHE A 113 -11.13 -7.00 11.62
N GLU A 114 -12.20 -6.21 11.57
CA GLU A 114 -12.54 -5.25 12.64
C GLU A 114 -13.07 -5.96 13.90
N LEU A 115 -13.93 -6.97 13.74
CA LEU A 115 -14.76 -7.47 14.84
C LEU A 115 -14.36 -8.84 15.38
N SER A 116 -13.53 -9.59 14.65
CA SER A 116 -13.26 -11.00 14.95
C SER A 116 -11.77 -11.30 15.16
N SER A 117 -11.49 -12.50 15.67
CA SER A 117 -10.16 -13.09 15.56
C SER A 117 -9.93 -13.55 14.13
N VAL A 118 -8.74 -13.28 13.61
CA VAL A 118 -8.28 -13.77 12.31
C VAL A 118 -7.01 -14.59 12.49
N THR A 119 -6.78 -15.50 11.57
CA THR A 119 -5.59 -16.34 11.50
C THR A 119 -4.57 -15.74 10.53
N VAL A 120 -3.35 -16.26 10.55
CA VAL A 120 -2.34 -15.93 9.54
C VAL A 120 -2.82 -16.32 8.13
N GLU A 121 -3.57 -17.42 8.01
CA GLU A 121 -4.16 -17.87 6.75
C GLU A 121 -5.20 -16.87 6.22
N ASP A 122 -6.00 -16.27 7.11
CA ASP A 122 -6.95 -15.21 6.72
C ASP A 122 -6.23 -13.98 6.17
N VAL A 123 -5.11 -13.57 6.80
CA VAL A 123 -4.26 -12.47 6.32
C VAL A 123 -3.64 -12.83 4.96
N SER A 124 -3.11 -14.05 4.81
CA SER A 124 -2.54 -14.51 3.54
C SER A 124 -3.57 -14.50 2.43
N THR A 125 -4.75 -15.10 2.67
CA THR A 125 -5.85 -15.13 1.69
C THR A 125 -6.27 -13.73 1.25
N LEU A 126 -6.36 -12.80 2.19
CA LEU A 126 -6.71 -11.41 1.89
C LEU A 126 -5.63 -10.74 1.05
N ASN A 127 -4.36 -10.83 1.47
CA ASN A 127 -3.25 -10.20 0.77
C ASN A 127 -3.00 -10.84 -0.60
N ASP A 128 -3.30 -12.12 -0.80
CA ASP A 128 -3.28 -12.79 -2.09
C ASP A 128 -4.34 -12.21 -3.05
N SER A 129 -5.51 -11.82 -2.54
CA SER A 129 -6.51 -11.13 -3.37
C SER A 129 -6.03 -9.76 -3.86
N ILE A 130 -5.31 -9.01 -3.01
CA ILE A 130 -4.68 -7.73 -3.38
C ILE A 130 -3.60 -7.97 -4.42
N ARG A 131 -2.75 -8.98 -4.22
CA ARG A 131 -1.71 -9.37 -5.18
C ARG A 131 -2.31 -9.69 -6.54
N ASN A 132 -3.32 -10.55 -6.57
CA ASN A 132 -3.97 -10.98 -7.81
C ASN A 132 -4.56 -9.78 -8.55
N TYR A 133 -5.23 -8.87 -7.84
CA TYR A 133 -5.76 -7.65 -8.44
C TYR A 133 -4.65 -6.78 -9.06
N ILE A 134 -3.53 -6.55 -8.37
CA ILE A 134 -2.39 -5.77 -8.90
C ILE A 134 -1.85 -6.43 -10.17
N GLN A 135 -1.69 -7.76 -10.16
CA GLN A 135 -1.22 -8.52 -11.31
C GLN A 135 -2.20 -8.44 -12.49
N GLU A 136 -3.50 -8.62 -12.24
CA GLU A 136 -4.53 -8.51 -13.29
C GLU A 136 -4.55 -7.11 -13.90
N PHE A 137 -4.52 -6.06 -13.07
CA PHE A 137 -4.50 -4.69 -13.55
C PHE A 137 -3.25 -4.36 -14.38
N SER A 138 -2.10 -4.96 -14.07
CA SER A 138 -0.87 -4.77 -14.87
C SER A 138 -0.98 -5.28 -16.32
N HIS A 139 -2.01 -6.07 -16.63
CA HIS A 139 -2.34 -6.54 -17.98
C HIS A 139 -3.53 -5.78 -18.61
N ASP A 140 -4.16 -4.85 -17.88
CA ASP A 140 -5.23 -4.00 -18.39
C ASP A 140 -4.68 -3.03 -19.45
N LYS A 141 -5.45 -2.76 -20.50
CA LYS A 141 -5.07 -1.82 -21.58
C LYS A 141 -4.83 -0.38 -21.08
N ARG A 142 -5.38 -0.03 -19.92
CA ARG A 142 -5.23 1.28 -19.28
C ARG A 142 -3.89 1.40 -18.54
N TYR A 143 -3.27 0.29 -18.19
CA TYR A 143 -2.03 0.27 -17.42
C TYR A 143 -0.86 0.82 -18.23
N ASP A 144 -0.01 1.59 -17.57
CA ASP A 144 1.29 2.00 -18.09
C ASP A 144 2.39 1.71 -17.05
N LYS A 145 3.63 1.50 -17.52
CA LYS A 145 4.79 1.16 -16.69
C LYS A 145 5.21 2.26 -15.72
N CYS A 146 4.69 3.46 -15.88
CA CYS A 146 4.85 4.53 -14.92
C CYS A 146 3.88 4.43 -13.73
N PHE A 147 2.96 3.47 -13.73
CA PHE A 147 1.98 3.30 -12.64
C PHE A 147 2.55 2.44 -11.53
N ASN A 148 2.33 2.93 -10.32
CA ASN A 148 2.80 2.36 -9.07
C ASN A 148 1.59 2.09 -8.19
N PRO A 149 1.43 0.85 -7.66
CA PRO A 149 0.38 0.56 -6.71
C PRO A 149 0.68 1.25 -5.38
N ALA A 150 -0.37 1.68 -4.68
CA ALA A 150 -0.28 2.19 -3.33
C ALA A 150 -1.18 1.41 -2.39
N LEU A 151 -0.58 0.75 -1.39
CA LEU A 151 -1.26 -0.20 -0.52
C LEU A 151 -1.91 0.49 0.68
N TRP A 152 -3.08 0.00 1.09
CA TRP A 152 -3.81 0.49 2.26
C TRP A 152 -3.80 -0.60 3.35
N LEU A 153 -3.03 -0.38 4.43
CA LEU A 153 -2.90 -1.37 5.50
C LEU A 153 -4.11 -1.34 6.42
N HIS A 154 -4.59 -2.52 6.78
CA HIS A 154 -5.69 -2.69 7.71
C HIS A 154 -5.14 -2.73 9.13
N VAL A 155 -4.95 -1.54 9.70
CA VAL A 155 -4.41 -1.29 11.05
C VAL A 155 -5.33 -0.33 11.81
N PRO A 156 -5.20 -0.19 13.14
CA PRO A 156 -6.04 0.73 13.91
C PRO A 156 -5.96 2.16 13.37
N ARG A 157 -7.12 2.77 13.09
CA ARG A 157 -7.23 4.09 12.43
C ARG A 157 -6.54 5.21 13.19
N GLU A 158 -6.38 5.07 14.50
CA GLU A 158 -5.69 6.02 15.37
C GLU A 158 -4.16 5.98 15.24
N TRP A 159 -3.60 4.98 14.55
CA TRP A 159 -2.15 4.88 14.37
C TRP A 159 -1.62 5.99 13.48
N LYS A 160 -0.57 6.64 13.97
CA LYS A 160 0.26 7.57 13.22
C LYS A 160 1.64 6.99 13.09
N ARG A 161 2.19 7.07 11.88
CA ARG A 161 3.53 6.59 11.56
C ARG A 161 4.58 7.13 12.54
N ILE A 162 5.39 6.23 13.08
CA ILE A 162 6.42 6.58 14.07
C ILE A 162 7.66 7.23 13.43
N LYS A 163 7.98 6.91 12.17
CA LYS A 163 9.12 7.53 11.45
C LYS A 163 8.77 8.86 10.77
N TYR A 164 7.51 9.31 10.84
CA TYR A 164 7.08 10.61 10.33
C TYR A 164 7.51 11.79 11.23
N MET A 165 8.04 11.51 12.43
CA MET A 165 8.34 12.52 13.46
C MET A 165 9.83 12.88 13.60
N LYS A 166 10.69 12.53 12.64
CA LYS A 166 12.06 13.04 12.62
C LYS A 166 12.10 14.35 11.82
N HIS A 167 11.78 15.44 12.50
CA HIS A 167 12.12 16.80 12.08
C HIS A 167 13.63 17.02 12.12
#